data_AF-A0AAU3RSH5-F1
#
_entry.id   AF-A0AAU3RSH5-F1
#
_cell.length_a   1.000
_cell.length_b   1.000
_cell.length_c   1.000
_cell.angle_alpha   90.00
_cell.angle_beta   90.00
_cell.angle_gamma   90.00
#
_symmetry.space_group_name_H-M   'P 1'
#
loop_
_entity.id
_entity.type
_entity.pdbx_description
1 polymer ?
#
loop_
_entity_poly.entity_id
_entity_poly.type
_entity_poly.pdbx_seq_one_letter_code
_entity_poly.pdbx_strand_id
1 'polypeptide(L)'
;MDETNIYNHRPDDVKLVQEAAAVAVSWVLGGELTRQQSDLLQIGYHANGHDAMGAAVRVMRWERALRGVLDGATDSEESRRPVAAAKDMALREMRLHLHHVVEMDWWFRSQDWPGCHVVLRRIVAAGGPEAQEAPGPAGAAL
;
A
#
# COMPACT_ATOMS: atom_id res chain seq x y z
N MET A 1 -31.51 -12.00 17.06
CA MET A 1 -30.74 -10.98 16.32
C MET A 1 -29.54 -11.70 15.75
N ASP A 2 -29.44 -11.71 14.43
CA ASP A 2 -28.44 -12.44 13.68
C ASP A 2 -27.14 -11.61 13.64
N GLU A 3 -26.01 -12.18 14.10
CA GLU A 3 -24.70 -11.51 14.23
C GLU A 3 -23.95 -11.39 12.90
N THR A 4 -24.67 -11.42 11.78
CA THR A 4 -24.10 -11.56 10.43
C THR A 4 -23.75 -10.24 9.73
N ASN A 5 -23.71 -9.10 10.42
CA ASN A 5 -23.56 -7.81 9.73
C ASN A 5 -22.72 -6.77 10.48
N ILE A 6 -21.39 -6.96 10.53
CA ILE A 6 -20.48 -5.84 10.88
C ILE A 6 -19.29 -5.70 9.89
N TYR A 7 -19.03 -6.67 9.01
CA TYR A 7 -17.92 -6.60 8.04
C TYR A 7 -18.38 -6.90 6.61
N ASN A 8 -19.34 -6.14 6.09
CA ASN A 8 -19.78 -6.25 4.69
C ASN A 8 -18.79 -5.52 3.76
N HIS A 9 -17.53 -5.98 3.71
CA HIS A 9 -16.64 -5.57 2.63
C HIS A 9 -17.16 -6.18 1.33
N ARG A 10 -17.35 -5.35 0.30
CA ARG A 10 -17.72 -5.88 -1.00
C ARG A 10 -16.54 -6.70 -1.53
N PRO A 11 -16.77 -7.82 -2.24
CA PRO A 11 -15.69 -8.61 -2.85
C PRO A 11 -14.72 -7.74 -3.68
N ASP A 12 -15.23 -6.70 -4.33
CA ASP A 12 -14.45 -5.73 -5.10
C ASP A 12 -13.50 -4.89 -4.23
N ASP A 13 -13.87 -4.59 -2.97
CA ASP A 13 -13.02 -3.85 -2.02
C ASP A 13 -11.85 -4.72 -1.57
N VAL A 14 -12.11 -6.01 -1.30
CA VAL A 14 -11.08 -6.97 -0.92
C VAL A 14 -10.05 -7.13 -2.04
N LYS A 15 -10.53 -7.28 -3.28
CA LYS A 15 -9.66 -7.41 -4.45
C LYS A 15 -8.82 -6.14 -4.66
N LEU A 16 -9.45 -4.96 -4.59
CA LEU A 16 -8.76 -3.68 -4.74
C LEU A 16 -7.69 -3.47 -3.67
N VAL A 17 -7.96 -3.84 -2.41
CA VAL A 17 -6.99 -3.80 -1.33
C VAL A 17 -5.81 -4.74 -1.59
N GLN A 18 -6.07 -5.96 -2.05
CA GLN A 18 -5.01 -6.93 -2.36
C GLN A 18 -4.10 -6.46 -3.49
N GLU A 19 -4.66 -5.90 -4.56
CA GLU A 19 -3.92 -5.36 -5.70
C GLU A 19 -3.11 -4.12 -5.29
N ALA A 20 -3.74 -3.17 -4.59
CA ALA A 20 -3.06 -1.97 -4.11
C ALA A 20 -1.91 -2.30 -3.15
N ALA A 21 -2.11 -3.28 -2.25
CA ALA A 21 -1.07 -3.72 -1.33
C ALA A 21 0.14 -4.33 -2.05
N ALA A 22 -0.10 -5.14 -3.09
CA ALA A 22 0.97 -5.72 -3.89
C ALA A 22 1.80 -4.65 -4.60
N VAL A 23 1.14 -3.66 -5.20
CA VAL A 23 1.82 -2.53 -5.86
C VAL A 23 2.60 -1.69 -4.86
N ALA A 24 1.99 -1.34 -3.72
CA ALA A 24 2.64 -0.59 -2.65
C ALA A 24 3.93 -1.25 -2.13
N VAL A 25 3.89 -2.57 -1.90
CA VAL A 25 5.08 -3.33 -1.48
C VAL A 25 6.12 -3.38 -2.59
N SER A 26 5.71 -3.50 -3.86
CA SER A 26 6.63 -3.51 -4.99
C SER A 26 7.44 -2.20 -5.09
N TRP A 27 6.86 -1.05 -4.74
CA TRP A 27 7.59 0.22 -4.69
C TRP A 27 8.67 0.22 -3.62
N VAL A 28 8.38 -0.28 -2.42
CA VAL A 28 9.38 -0.36 -1.35
C VAL A 28 10.48 -1.35 -1.69
N LEU A 29 10.15 -2.45 -2.38
CA LEU A 29 11.15 -3.39 -2.90
C LEU A 29 11.99 -2.82 -4.04
N GLY A 30 11.44 -1.86 -4.80
CA GLY A 30 12.14 -1.14 -5.86
C GLY A 30 13.10 -0.06 -5.36
N GLY A 31 13.08 0.26 -4.06
CA GLY A 31 14.04 1.19 -3.45
C GLY A 31 13.37 2.37 -2.73
N GLU A 32 13.94 3.57 -2.93
CA GLU A 32 13.42 4.79 -2.31
C GLU A 32 12.08 5.17 -2.93
N LEU A 33 11.08 5.42 -2.07
CA LEU A 33 9.77 5.86 -2.51
C LEU A 33 9.85 7.29 -3.02
N THR A 34 9.20 7.55 -4.16
CA THR A 34 8.96 8.94 -4.59
C THR A 34 7.99 9.62 -3.61
N ARG A 35 8.07 10.96 -3.53
CA ARG A 35 7.13 11.75 -2.72
C ARG A 35 5.66 11.41 -3.02
N GLN A 36 5.31 11.24 -4.29
CA GLN A 36 3.96 10.87 -4.70
C GLN A 36 3.54 9.49 -4.17
N GLN A 37 4.43 8.49 -4.21
CA GLN A 37 4.15 7.17 -3.66
C GLN A 37 4.01 7.24 -2.13
N SER A 38 4.88 7.99 -1.45
CA SER A 38 4.76 8.22 -0.01
C SER A 38 3.43 8.89 0.36
N ASP A 39 3.01 9.92 -0.39
CA ASP A 39 1.73 10.61 -0.18
C ASP A 39 0.54 9.66 -0.44
N LEU A 40 0.63 8.81 -1.46
CA LEU A 40 -0.37 7.78 -1.75
C LEU A 40 -0.41 6.67 -0.71
N LEU A 41 0.69 6.35 -0.01
CA LEU A 41 0.69 5.32 1.05
C LEU A 41 0.22 5.84 2.40
N GLN A 42 0.15 7.16 2.57
CA GLN A 42 -0.41 7.80 3.76
C GLN A 42 -1.95 7.89 3.70
N ILE A 43 -2.61 6.95 3.00
CA ILE A 43 -4.08 6.88 2.93
C ILE A 43 -4.63 6.78 4.35
N GLY A 44 -5.38 7.80 4.77
CA GLY A 44 -5.79 8.01 6.16
C GLY A 44 -5.85 9.48 6.54
N TYR A 45 -5.28 10.36 5.72
CA TYR A 45 -5.48 11.80 5.73
C TYR A 45 -6.97 12.08 5.40
N HIS A 46 -7.86 12.35 6.35
CA HIS A 46 -8.16 13.72 6.80
C HIS A 46 -9.17 13.77 7.98
N ALA A 47 -9.35 12.69 8.75
CA ALA A 47 -10.02 12.86 10.04
C ALA A 47 -9.00 13.54 10.97
N ASN A 48 -9.27 14.79 11.40
CA ASN A 48 -8.46 15.58 12.33
C ASN A 48 -8.30 14.89 13.70
N GLY A 49 -7.58 13.76 13.76
CA GLY A 49 -7.51 12.89 14.93
C GLY A 49 -6.19 12.11 15.03
N HIS A 50 -5.91 11.66 16.25
CA HIS A 50 -4.70 10.90 16.64
C HIS A 50 -4.42 9.64 15.78
N ASP A 51 -5.42 9.11 15.06
CA ASP A 51 -5.29 7.92 14.20
C ASP A 51 -4.43 8.14 12.95
N ALA A 52 -4.34 9.38 12.45
CA ALA A 52 -3.51 9.74 11.31
C ALA A 52 -2.01 9.52 11.58
N MET A 53 -1.56 9.78 12.81
CA MET A 53 -0.19 9.52 13.24
C MET A 53 0.06 8.01 13.34
N GLY A 54 -0.94 7.22 13.76
CA GLY A 54 -0.84 5.76 13.86
C GLY A 54 -0.77 5.04 12.50
N ALA A 55 -1.40 5.59 11.45
CA ALA A 55 -1.34 5.05 10.09
C ALA A 55 0.03 5.30 9.43
N ALA A 56 0.51 6.55 9.45
CA ALA A 56 1.82 6.90 8.91
C ALA A 56 2.96 6.19 9.68
N VAL A 57 2.86 6.09 11.01
CA VAL A 57 3.82 5.35 11.83
C VAL A 57 3.81 3.86 11.49
N ARG A 58 2.64 3.26 11.22
CA ARG A 58 2.56 1.86 10.79
C ARG A 58 3.24 1.64 9.44
N VAL A 59 2.99 2.51 8.45
CA VAL A 59 3.64 2.43 7.13
C VAL A 59 5.16 2.54 7.24
N MET A 60 5.64 3.56 7.95
CA MET A 60 7.09 3.75 8.14
C MET A 60 7.75 2.62 8.95
N ARG A 61 7.03 1.99 9.88
CA ARG A 61 7.58 0.91 10.72
C ARG A 61 7.88 -0.35 9.92
N TRP A 62 6.95 -0.80 9.08
CA TRP A 62 7.21 -1.99 8.26
C TRP A 62 8.17 -1.69 7.10
N GLU A 63 8.12 -0.49 6.50
CA GLU A 63 9.09 -0.07 5.48
C GLU A 63 10.52 -0.16 6.04
N ARG A 64 10.75 0.42 7.22
CA ARG A 64 12.05 0.36 7.90
C ARG A 64 12.45 -1.09 8.22
N ALA A 65 11.51 -1.92 8.67
CA ALA A 65 11.79 -3.32 8.98
C ALA A 65 12.18 -4.12 7.72
N LEU A 66 11.46 -3.91 6.60
CA LEU A 66 11.75 -4.55 5.33
C LEU A 66 13.10 -4.10 4.78
N ARG A 67 13.37 -2.78 4.77
CA ARG A 67 14.67 -2.24 4.33
C ARG A 67 15.82 -2.75 5.18
N GLY A 68 15.68 -2.81 6.50
CA GLY A 68 16.72 -3.37 7.37
C GLY A 68 17.06 -4.83 7.05
N VAL A 69 16.08 -5.63 6.62
CA VAL A 69 16.34 -7.02 6.16
C VAL A 69 16.99 -7.03 4.78
N LEU A 70 16.61 -6.12 3.87
CA LEU A 70 17.19 -6.02 2.54
C LEU A 70 18.64 -5.51 2.56
N ASP A 71 18.94 -4.51 3.40
CA ASP A 71 20.29 -3.95 3.56
C ASP A 71 21.29 -4.98 4.11
N GLY A 72 20.80 -5.90 4.95
CA GLY A 72 21.60 -7.01 5.48
C GLY A 72 21.58 -8.28 4.61
N ALA A 73 20.81 -8.29 3.52
CA ALA A 73 20.71 -9.45 2.65
C ALA A 73 21.95 -9.56 1.75
N THR A 74 22.45 -10.79 1.60
CA THR A 74 23.48 -11.14 0.62
C THR A 74 22.86 -12.01 -0.47
N ASP A 75 23.59 -12.28 -1.56
CA ASP A 75 23.12 -13.20 -2.62
C ASP A 75 23.10 -14.69 -2.19
N SER A 76 23.50 -14.97 -0.95
CA SER A 76 23.53 -16.32 -0.40
C SER A 76 22.12 -16.94 -0.28
N GLU A 77 22.06 -18.26 -0.39
CA GLU A 77 20.84 -19.01 -0.18
C GLU A 77 20.29 -18.87 1.25
N GLU A 78 21.19 -18.64 2.21
CA GLU A 78 20.89 -18.37 3.62
C GLU A 78 20.11 -17.05 3.80
N SER A 79 20.44 -16.02 3.01
CA SER A 79 19.70 -14.74 3.02
C SER A 79 18.34 -14.80 2.33
N ARG A 80 18.05 -15.82 1.49
CA ARG A 80 16.77 -15.91 0.74
C ARG A 80 15.56 -16.14 1.64
N ARG A 81 15.67 -17.00 2.66
CA ARG A 81 14.54 -17.31 3.56
C ARG A 81 14.12 -16.09 4.41
N PRO A 82 15.03 -15.36 5.08
CA PRO A 82 14.69 -14.15 5.82
C PRO A 82 14.08 -13.06 4.92
N VAL A 83 14.60 -12.87 3.70
CA VAL A 83 14.07 -11.90 2.74
C VAL A 83 12.65 -12.26 2.31
N ALA A 84 12.39 -13.54 2.00
CA ALA A 84 11.05 -14.00 1.67
C ALA A 84 10.05 -13.76 2.83
N ALA A 85 10.45 -14.11 4.06
CA ALA A 85 9.62 -13.86 5.24
C ALA A 85 9.34 -12.37 5.48
N ALA A 86 10.33 -11.49 5.25
CA ALA A 86 10.15 -10.05 5.37
C ALA A 86 9.20 -9.49 4.31
N LYS A 87 9.28 -9.99 3.06
CA LYS A 87 8.34 -9.64 1.98
C LYS A 87 6.92 -10.07 2.30
N ASP A 88 6.73 -11.30 2.79
CA ASP A 88 5.42 -11.82 3.18
C ASP A 88 4.82 -11.01 4.34
N MET A 89 5.63 -10.65 5.33
CA MET A 89 5.22 -9.80 6.45
C MET A 89 4.81 -8.41 5.95
N ALA A 90 5.61 -7.78 5.09
CA ALA A 90 5.30 -6.47 4.52
C ALA A 90 3.97 -6.48 3.75
N LEU A 91 3.73 -7.52 2.95
CA LEU A 91 2.47 -7.67 2.22
C LEU A 91 1.27 -7.88 3.14
N ARG A 92 1.42 -8.69 4.19
CA ARG A 92 0.37 -8.90 5.20
C ARG A 92 0.03 -7.60 5.92
N GLU A 93 1.04 -6.88 6.40
CA GLU A 93 0.85 -5.62 7.14
C GLU A 93 0.24 -4.52 6.25
N MET A 94 0.67 -4.42 4.98
CA MET A 94 0.08 -3.47 4.03
C MET A 94 -1.40 -3.79 3.76
N ARG A 95 -1.74 -5.08 3.56
CA ARG A 95 -3.15 -5.48 3.39
C ARG A 95 -3.99 -5.11 4.60
N LEU A 96 -3.51 -5.40 5.81
CA LEU A 96 -4.22 -5.05 7.06
C LEU A 96 -4.42 -3.54 7.18
N HIS A 97 -3.40 -2.76 6.85
CA HIS A 97 -3.48 -1.29 6.85
C HIS A 97 -4.56 -0.79 5.88
N LEU A 98 -4.52 -1.21 4.62
CA LEU A 98 -5.47 -0.76 3.61
C LEU A 98 -6.90 -1.26 3.89
N HIS A 99 -7.06 -2.47 4.44
CA HIS A 99 -8.36 -2.95 4.92
C HIS A 99 -8.93 -2.05 6.01
N HIS A 100 -8.11 -1.72 7.01
CA HIS A 100 -8.52 -0.82 8.09
C HIS A 100 -8.90 0.58 7.57
N VAL A 101 -8.16 1.10 6.58
CA VAL A 101 -8.48 2.38 5.94
C VAL A 101 -9.85 2.33 5.23
N VAL A 102 -10.15 1.25 4.50
CA VAL A 102 -11.46 1.06 3.84
C VAL A 102 -12.59 0.93 4.86
N GLU A 103 -12.36 0.21 5.96
CA GLU A 103 -13.31 0.05 7.06
C GLU A 103 -13.62 1.41 7.73
N MET A 104 -12.60 2.22 7.98
CA MET A 104 -12.77 3.55 8.57
C MET A 104 -13.44 4.53 7.61
N ASP A 105 -13.10 4.54 6.32
CA ASP A 105 -13.77 5.37 5.31
C ASP A 105 -15.28 5.05 5.23
N TRP A 106 -15.63 3.76 5.30
CA TRP A 106 -17.02 3.33 5.39
C TRP A 106 -17.73 3.81 6.66
N TRP A 107 -17.02 3.86 7.79
CA TRP A 107 -17.58 4.30 9.07
C TRP A 107 -17.82 5.81 9.10
N PHE A 108 -16.93 6.60 8.49
CA PHE A 108 -16.94 8.06 8.62
C PHE A 108 -17.65 8.82 7.49
N ARG A 109 -18.05 8.16 6.38
CA ARG A 109 -18.75 8.71 5.19
C ARG A 109 -19.00 10.23 5.24
N SER A 110 -17.95 11.02 5.04
CA SER A 110 -18.11 12.45 4.78
C SER A 110 -18.13 12.64 3.26
N GLN A 111 -19.15 13.33 2.77
CA GLN A 111 -19.48 13.43 1.34
C GLN A 111 -18.46 14.24 0.52
N ASP A 112 -17.46 14.84 1.16
CA ASP A 112 -16.57 15.83 0.57
C ASP A 112 -15.20 15.27 0.14
N TRP A 113 -14.95 13.97 0.28
CA TRP A 113 -13.63 13.38 0.04
C TRP A 113 -13.64 12.35 -1.09
N PRO A 114 -12.58 12.31 -1.92
CA PRO A 114 -12.35 11.15 -2.76
C PRO A 114 -12.14 9.96 -1.81
N GLY A 115 -13.17 9.13 -1.65
CA GLY A 115 -13.15 7.99 -0.74
C GLY A 115 -11.91 7.14 -0.96
N CYS A 116 -11.47 6.43 0.07
CA CYS A 116 -10.21 5.67 0.06
C CYS A 116 -10.01 4.80 -1.21
N HIS A 117 -11.10 4.30 -1.81
CA HIS A 117 -11.12 3.60 -3.09
C HIS A 117 -10.48 4.35 -4.26
N VAL A 118 -10.64 5.68 -4.32
CA VAL A 118 -9.99 6.51 -5.36
C VAL A 118 -8.48 6.44 -5.21
N VAL A 119 -7.98 6.49 -3.98
CA VAL A 119 -6.54 6.43 -3.71
C VAL A 119 -6.00 5.02 -3.96
N LEU A 120 -6.72 3.97 -3.54
CA LEU A 120 -6.37 2.59 -3.86
C LEU A 120 -6.30 2.36 -5.38
N ARG A 121 -7.26 2.88 -6.15
CA ARG A 121 -7.23 2.80 -7.62
C ARG A 121 -6.05 3.56 -8.22
N ARG A 122 -5.65 4.70 -7.64
CA ARG A 122 -4.44 5.42 -8.06
C ARG A 122 -3.18 4.62 -7.79
N ILE A 123 -3.10 3.90 -6.66
CA ILE A 123 -2.00 2.99 -6.39
C ILE A 123 -1.93 1.90 -7.46
N VAL A 124 -3.05 1.21 -7.72
CA VAL A 124 -3.09 0.15 -8.75
C VAL A 124 -2.72 0.69 -10.13
N ALA A 125 -3.26 1.84 -10.52
CA ALA A 125 -2.99 2.46 -11.82
C ALA A 125 -1.55 2.94 -11.99
N ALA A 126 -0.89 3.35 -10.90
CA ALA A 126 0.51 3.77 -10.93
C ALA A 126 1.48 2.60 -11.17
N GLY A 127 1.04 1.34 -10.98
CA GLY A 127 1.80 0.14 -11.32
C GLY A 127 3.09 -0.04 -10.51
N GLY A 128 3.83 -1.13 -10.73
CA GLY A 128 5.12 -1.37 -10.08
C GLY A 128 6.27 -0.54 -10.70
N PRO A 129 7.51 -0.67 -10.18
CA PRO A 129 8.68 0.05 -10.70
C PRO A 129 8.89 -0.12 -12.22
N GLU A 130 8.66 -1.34 -12.73
CA GLU A 130 8.77 -1.66 -14.16
C GLU A 130 7.73 -0.93 -15.04
N ALA A 131 6.58 -0.55 -14.47
CA ALA A 131 5.55 0.19 -15.19
C ALA A 131 5.87 1.69 -15.31
N GLN A 132 6.78 2.20 -14.47
CA GLN A 132 7.20 3.60 -14.47
C GLN A 132 8.39 3.87 -15.39
N GLU A 133 9.09 2.81 -15.82
CA GLU A 133 10.24 2.87 -16.73
C GLU A 133 9.87 2.80 -18.21
N ALA A 134 8.60 2.66 -18.59
CA ALA A 134 8.23 2.70 -20.01
C ALA A 134 8.50 4.10 -20.57
N PRO A 135 9.51 4.31 -21.44
CA PRO A 135 9.64 5.56 -22.15
C PRO A 135 8.38 5.71 -23.02
N GLY A 136 7.71 6.87 -22.91
CA GLY A 136 6.69 7.26 -23.87
C GLY A 136 7.24 7.11 -25.30
N PRO A 137 6.40 6.81 -26.30
CA PRO A 137 6.87 6.50 -27.65
C PRO A 137 7.79 7.62 -28.15
N ALA A 138 9.07 7.30 -28.23
CA ALA A 138 10.05 8.15 -28.87
C ALA A 138 9.73 8.15 -30.37
N GLY A 139 9.12 9.22 -30.86
CA GLY A 139 8.98 9.44 -32.30
C GLY A 139 7.59 9.90 -32.73
N ALA A 140 7.37 11.21 -32.63
CA ALA A 140 6.63 11.94 -33.65
C ALA A 140 7.21 13.35 -33.75
N ALA A 141 8.45 13.43 -34.24
CA ALA A 141 8.90 14.61 -34.96
C ALA A 141 8.44 14.43 -36.41
N LEU A 142 7.45 15.22 -36.82
CA LEU A 142 7.21 15.62 -38.20
C LEU A 142 7.16 17.15 -38.21
#